data_AF-A0A835EN82-F1
#
_entry.id   AF-A0A835EN82-F1
#
_cell.length_a   1.000
_cell.length_b   1.000
_cell.length_c   1.000
_cell.angle_alpha   90.00
_cell.angle_beta   90.00
_cell.angle_gamma   90.00
#
_symmetry.space_group_name_H-M   'P 1'
#
loop_
_entity.id
_entity.type
_entity.pdbx_description
1 polymer ?
#
loop_
_entity_poly.entity_id
_entity_poly.type
_entity_poly.pdbx_seq_one_letter_code
_entity_poly.pdbx_strand_id
1 'polypeptide(L)'
;MFSIVLFCIAAFDDMAYMEMFPLWAESDRIHGGLGLLPEDVGQVFAITGGSILLYQTFIYPHIVKILGPVSASRAAAVLSMVLLSTYPYMTHLSGHLLPVVINVASGLKANLSVTIITCSLILQNNSVAQDQRATANGLATTLMSFSKAVAPIGGGIV
;
A
#
# COMPACT_ATOMS: atom_id res chain seq x y z
N MET A 1 -12.64 -7.58 16.34
CA MET A 1 -13.51 -7.02 15.28
C MET A 1 -12.91 -5.78 14.62
N PHE A 2 -12.44 -4.76 15.35
CA PHE A 2 -11.79 -3.56 14.75
C PHE A 2 -10.61 -3.88 13.80
N SER A 3 -9.83 -4.94 14.07
CA SER A 3 -8.71 -5.35 13.21
C SER A 3 -9.13 -5.79 11.80
N ILE A 4 -10.37 -6.27 11.62
CA ILE A 4 -10.92 -6.63 10.30
C ILE A 4 -11.29 -5.36 9.52
N VAL A 5 -11.88 -4.37 10.20
CA VAL A 5 -12.21 -3.07 9.59
C VAL A 5 -10.95 -2.35 9.12
N LEU A 6 -9.91 -2.30 9.96
CA LEU A 6 -8.61 -1.74 9.59
C LEU A 6 -7.99 -2.47 8.38
N PHE A 7 -8.11 -3.79 8.34
CA PHE A 7 -7.64 -4.60 7.21
C PHE A 7 -8.39 -4.28 5.91
N CYS A 8 -9.71 -4.08 5.99
CA CYS A 8 -10.53 -3.69 4.83
C CYS A 8 -10.18 -2.28 4.33
N ILE A 9 -10.01 -1.31 5.24
CA ILE A 9 -9.63 0.06 4.88
C ILE A 9 -8.24 0.07 4.22
N ALA A 10 -7.26 -0.62 4.82
CA ALA A 10 -5.91 -0.70 4.28
C ALA A 10 -5.88 -1.40 2.91
N ALA A 11 -6.72 -2.42 2.71
CA ALA A 11 -6.82 -3.11 1.44
C ALA A 11 -7.51 -2.28 0.36
N PHE A 12 -8.50 -1.46 0.73
CA PHE A 12 -9.13 -0.50 -0.15
C PHE A 12 -8.13 0.58 -0.59
N ASP A 13 -7.41 1.19 0.35
CA ASP A 13 -6.37 2.18 0.08
C ASP A 13 -5.26 1.62 -0.82
N ASP A 14 -4.81 0.40 -0.53
CA ASP A 14 -3.76 -0.25 -1.32
C ASP A 14 -4.19 -0.51 -2.77
N MET A 15 -5.43 -0.98 -2.95
CA MET A 15 -5.99 -1.22 -4.28
C MET A 15 -6.27 0.09 -5.03
N ALA A 16 -6.83 1.10 -4.36
CA ALA A 16 -7.07 2.41 -4.97
C ALA A 16 -5.75 3.02 -5.48
N TYR A 17 -4.67 2.92 -4.70
CA TYR A 17 -3.36 3.35 -5.15
C TYR A 17 -2.86 2.55 -6.37
N MET A 18 -3.02 1.22 -6.37
CA MET A 18 -2.56 0.37 -7.48
C MET A 18 -3.24 0.73 -8.81
N GLU A 19 -4.49 1.17 -8.77
CA GLU A 19 -5.24 1.59 -9.97
C GLU A 19 -4.99 3.05 -10.33
N MET A 20 -4.93 3.96 -9.34
CA MET A 20 -4.71 5.39 -9.60
C MET A 20 -3.29 5.70 -10.05
N PHE A 21 -2.29 5.02 -9.50
CA PHE A 21 -0.89 5.33 -9.78
C PHE A 21 -0.52 5.18 -11.27
N PRO A 22 -0.88 4.09 -11.97
CA PRO A 22 -0.65 3.94 -13.40
C PRO A 22 -1.40 4.99 -14.22
N LEU A 23 -2.67 5.23 -13.89
CA LEU A 23 -3.48 6.24 -14.59
C LEU A 23 -2.86 7.63 -14.48
N TRP A 24 -2.41 8.02 -13.28
CA TRP A 24 -1.73 9.29 -13.05
C TRP A 24 -0.34 9.34 -13.72
N ALA A 25 0.42 8.26 -13.66
CA ALA A 25 1.76 8.17 -14.22
C ALA A 25 1.75 8.23 -15.76
N GLU A 26 0.82 7.54 -16.40
CA GLU A 26 0.66 7.52 -17.87
C GLU A 26 -0.04 8.77 -18.41
N SER A 27 -0.82 9.48 -17.58
CA SER A 27 -1.51 10.71 -17.98
C SER A 27 -0.54 11.80 -18.44
N ASP A 28 -0.95 12.57 -19.44
CA ASP A 28 -0.18 13.68 -20.00
C ASP A 28 0.14 14.75 -18.94
N ARG A 29 1.30 15.39 -19.09
CA ARG A 29 1.71 16.50 -18.21
C ARG A 29 0.75 17.69 -18.22
N ILE A 30 -0.01 17.86 -19.29
CA ILE A 30 -1.04 18.91 -19.42
C ILE A 30 -2.17 18.68 -18.40
N HIS A 31 -2.45 17.42 -18.06
CA HIS A 31 -3.45 17.02 -17.06
C HIS A 31 -2.85 16.80 -15.67
N GLY A 32 -1.59 17.19 -15.44
CA GLY A 32 -0.89 16.98 -14.17
C GLY A 32 -0.38 15.55 -13.94
N GLY A 33 -0.32 14.74 -15.00
CA GLY A 33 0.36 13.44 -14.98
C GLY A 33 1.86 13.54 -15.28
N LEU A 34 2.52 12.39 -15.42
CA LEU A 34 3.97 12.33 -15.66
C LEU A 34 4.33 12.10 -17.14
N GLY A 35 3.38 11.60 -17.94
CA GLY A 35 3.57 11.20 -19.33
C GLY A 35 4.52 10.01 -19.48
N LEU A 36 4.51 9.08 -18.52
CA LEU A 36 5.33 7.86 -18.56
C LEU A 36 4.74 6.83 -19.52
N LEU A 37 5.61 6.01 -20.11
CA LEU A 37 5.17 4.86 -20.89
C LEU A 37 4.67 3.74 -19.96
N PRO A 38 3.72 2.91 -20.39
CA PRO A 38 3.25 1.76 -19.61
C PRO A 38 4.39 0.80 -19.20
N GLU A 39 5.43 0.70 -20.05
CA GLU A 39 6.64 -0.08 -19.77
C GLU A 39 7.42 0.44 -18.56
N ASP A 40 7.54 1.77 -18.43
CA ASP A 40 8.21 2.43 -17.30
C ASP A 40 7.43 2.24 -16.00
N VAL A 41 6.09 2.33 -16.07
CA VAL A 41 5.20 2.07 -14.92
C VAL A 41 5.32 0.61 -14.48
N GLY A 42 5.36 -0.33 -15.44
CA GLY A 42 5.60 -1.74 -15.17
C GLY A 42 6.94 -2.00 -14.47
N GLN A 43 8.01 -1.31 -14.89
CA GLN A 43 9.30 -1.38 -14.20
C GLN A 43 9.22 -0.88 -12.76
N VAL A 44 8.53 0.24 -12.52
CA VAL A 44 8.33 0.76 -11.16
C VAL A 44 7.65 -0.28 -10.28
N PHE A 45 6.60 -0.94 -10.76
CA PHE A 45 5.94 -2.00 -10.00
C PHE A 45 6.82 -3.22 -9.76
N ALA A 46 7.64 -3.61 -10.73
CA ALA A 46 8.58 -4.72 -10.55
C ALA A 46 9.61 -4.42 -9.46
N ILE A 47 10.18 -3.21 -9.46
CA ILE A 47 11.13 -2.74 -8.43
C ILE A 47 10.44 -2.65 -7.07
N THR A 48 9.23 -2.09 -7.03
CA THR A 48 8.41 -2.04 -5.81
C THR A 48 8.14 -3.43 -5.25
N GLY A 49 7.77 -4.40 -6.09
CA GLY A 49 7.58 -5.79 -5.69
C GLY A 49 8.83 -6.42 -5.07
N GLY A 50 9.99 -6.19 -5.69
CA GLY A 50 11.28 -6.60 -5.13
C GLY A 50 11.57 -5.95 -3.77
N SER A 51 11.25 -4.66 -3.63
CA SER A 51 11.44 -3.92 -2.37
C SER A 51 10.59 -4.49 -1.23
N ILE A 52 9.34 -4.88 -1.52
CA ILE A 52 8.43 -5.50 -0.55
C ILE A 52 9.02 -6.82 -0.03
N LEU A 53 9.54 -7.67 -0.93
CA LEU A 53 10.12 -8.96 -0.55
C LEU A 53 11.31 -8.79 0.41
N LEU A 54 12.21 -7.85 0.11
CA LEU A 54 13.36 -7.57 0.95
C LEU A 54 12.94 -6.97 2.30
N TYR A 55 12.03 -6.00 2.28
CA TYR A 55 11.52 -5.36 3.50
C TYR A 55 10.81 -6.38 4.40
N GLN A 56 9.91 -7.19 3.86
CA GLN A 56 9.14 -8.15 4.62
C GLN A 56 10.01 -9.26 5.23
N THR A 57 11.05 -9.69 4.51
CA THR A 57 11.95 -10.76 4.95
C THR A 57 12.91 -10.29 6.04
N PHE A 58 13.55 -9.13 5.86
CA PHE A 58 14.66 -8.71 6.72
C PHE A 58 14.29 -7.60 7.70
N ILE A 59 13.46 -6.62 7.31
CA ILE A 59 13.27 -5.39 8.08
C ILE A 59 12.02 -5.49 8.96
N TYR A 60 10.90 -5.91 8.38
CA TYR A 60 9.60 -5.99 9.06
C TYR A 60 9.62 -6.77 10.38
N PRO A 61 10.26 -7.97 10.48
CA PRO A 61 10.27 -8.73 11.73
C PRO A 61 10.96 -7.98 12.88
N HIS A 62 12.00 -7.21 12.56
CA HIS A 62 12.73 -6.40 13.53
C HIS A 62 11.88 -5.22 14.02
N ILE A 63 11.21 -4.52 13.09
CA ILE A 63 10.33 -3.39 13.42
C ILE A 63 9.20 -3.84 14.35
N VAL A 64 8.50 -4.93 14.01
CA VAL A 64 7.37 -5.42 14.81
C VAL A 64 7.83 -5.94 16.17
N LYS A 65 9.02 -6.54 16.27
CA LYS A 65 9.58 -6.99 17.54
C LYS A 65 9.86 -5.83 18.51
N ILE A 66 10.25 -4.67 17.99
CA ILE A 66 10.60 -3.49 18.81
C ILE A 66 9.35 -2.65 19.14
N LEU A 67 8.54 -2.31 18.14
CA LEU A 67 7.41 -1.38 18.27
C LEU A 67 6.09 -2.08 18.64
N GLY A 68 5.99 -3.38 18.37
CA GLY A 68 4.72 -4.10 18.43
C GLY A 68 3.80 -3.78 17.24
N PRO A 69 2.82 -4.67 16.95
CA PRO A 69 1.98 -4.56 15.75
C PRO A 69 1.05 -3.34 15.75
N VAL A 70 0.61 -2.84 16.92
CA VAL A 70 -0.29 -1.67 17.01
C VAL A 70 0.46 -0.36 16.76
N SER A 71 1.65 -0.19 17.34
CA SER A 71 2.43 1.04 17.15
C SER A 71 3.00 1.10 15.72
N ALA A 72 3.49 -0.04 15.21
CA ALA A 72 3.99 -0.15 13.83
C ALA A 72 2.91 0.20 12.79
N SER A 73 1.67 -0.29 12.95
CA SER A 73 0.58 0.04 12.02
C SER A 73 0.17 1.52 12.08
N ARG A 74 0.14 2.13 13.28
CA ARG A 74 -0.15 3.57 13.43
C ARG A 74 0.92 4.44 12.80
N ALA A 75 2.20 4.14 13.05
CA ALA A 75 3.31 4.86 12.45
C ALA A 75 3.28 4.71 10.92
N ALA A 76 3.03 3.50 10.41
CA ALA A 76 2.95 3.25 8.98
C ALA A 76 1.79 4.01 8.32
N ALA A 77 0.63 4.10 8.96
CA ALA A 77 -0.51 4.84 8.45
C ALA A 77 -0.22 6.36 8.34
N VAL A 78 0.35 6.95 9.39
CA VAL A 78 0.72 8.37 9.38
C VAL A 78 1.77 8.66 8.32
N LEU A 79 2.81 7.83 8.23
CA LEU A 79 3.85 7.98 7.21
C LEU A 79 3.29 7.82 5.79
N SER A 80 2.32 6.91 5.58
CA SER A 80 1.67 6.71 4.27
C SER A 80 0.90 7.97 3.86
N MET A 81 0.14 8.58 4.77
CA MET A 81 -0.59 9.83 4.50
C MET A 81 0.34 10.99 4.14
N VAL A 82 1.44 11.15 4.89
CA VAL A 82 2.46 12.18 4.60
C VAL A 82 3.08 11.92 3.23
N LEU A 83 3.40 10.66 2.92
CA LEU A 83 3.99 10.28 1.65
C LEU A 83 3.05 10.58 0.49
N LEU A 84 1.77 10.19 0.56
CA LEU A 84 0.78 10.48 -0.49
C LEU A 84 0.60 11.99 -0.71
N SER A 85 0.73 12.81 0.35
CA SER A 85 0.68 14.27 0.22
C SER A 85 1.84 14.84 -0.62
N THR A 86 2.94 14.09 -0.78
CA THR A 86 4.09 14.51 -1.61
C THR A 86 3.94 14.17 -3.10
N TYR A 87 3.01 13.29 -3.48
CA TYR A 87 2.84 12.83 -4.88
C TYR A 87 2.49 13.96 -5.86
N PRO A 88 1.59 14.91 -5.53
CA PRO A 88 1.29 16.03 -6.44
C PRO A 88 2.53 16.86 -6.79
N TYR A 89 3.49 16.99 -5.88
CA TYR A 89 4.72 17.75 -6.12
C TYR A 89 5.69 17.02 -7.05
N MET A 90 5.58 15.70 -7.20
CA MET A 90 6.43 14.93 -8.11
C MET A 90 6.20 15.30 -9.58
N THR A 91 5.04 15.85 -9.92
CA THR A 91 4.70 16.33 -11.26
C THR A 91 5.59 17.49 -11.72
N HIS A 92 6.15 18.26 -10.79
CA HIS A 92 7.05 19.38 -11.08
C HIS A 92 8.50 18.94 -11.31
N LEU A 93 8.85 17.69 -10.96
CA LEU A 93 10.17 17.15 -11.25
C LEU A 93 10.25 16.66 -12.70
N SER A 94 11.38 16.96 -13.35
CA SER A 94 11.64 16.52 -14.72
C SER A 94 13.08 16.02 -14.87
N GLY A 95 13.31 15.18 -15.88
CA GLY A 95 14.62 14.58 -16.17
C GLY A 95 14.93 13.33 -15.34
N HIS A 96 16.21 13.04 -15.16
CA HIS A 96 16.70 11.78 -14.57
C HIS A 96 16.31 11.57 -13.09
N LEU A 97 15.91 12.63 -12.37
CA LEU A 97 15.50 12.53 -10.97
C LEU A 97 14.10 11.94 -10.79
N LEU A 98 13.22 12.11 -11.79
CA LEU A 98 11.83 11.67 -11.73
C LEU A 98 11.69 10.16 -11.50
N PRO A 99 12.30 9.26 -12.32
CA PRO A 99 12.18 7.82 -12.11
C PRO A 99 12.79 7.37 -10.77
N VAL A 100 13.86 8.02 -10.29
CA VAL A 100 14.47 7.69 -8.99
C VAL A 100 13.50 7.98 -7.85
N VAL A 101 12.93 9.20 -7.83
CA VAL A 101 11.99 9.62 -6.79
C VAL A 101 10.73 8.76 -6.79
N ILE A 102 10.18 8.45 -7.96
CA ILE A 102 8.99 7.61 -8.10
C ILE A 102 9.24 6.19 -7.59
N ASN A 103 10.36 5.58 -7.94
CA ASN A 103 10.70 4.24 -7.47
C ASN A 103 10.86 4.19 -5.95
N VAL A 104 11.53 5.19 -5.36
CA VAL A 104 11.69 5.29 -3.91
C VAL A 104 10.33 5.52 -3.23
N ALA A 105 9.51 6.42 -3.75
CA ALA A 105 8.19 6.72 -3.19
C ALA A 105 7.25 5.52 -3.29
N SER A 106 7.18 4.87 -4.45
CA SER A 106 6.36 3.68 -4.68
C SER A 106 6.79 2.52 -3.78
N GLY A 107 8.10 2.27 -3.66
CA GLY A 107 8.65 1.28 -2.73
C GLY A 107 8.31 1.59 -1.27
N LEU A 108 8.50 2.85 -0.84
CA LEU A 108 8.18 3.26 0.52
C LEU A 108 6.68 3.11 0.82
N LYS A 109 5.80 3.58 -0.08
CA LYS A 109 4.35 3.42 0.05
C LYS A 109 4.00 1.95 0.22
N ALA A 110 4.50 1.09 -0.66
CA ALA A 110 4.17 -0.33 -0.63
C ALA A 110 4.64 -1.02 0.68
N ASN A 111 5.83 -0.66 1.16
CA ASN A 111 6.36 -1.16 2.43
C ASN A 111 5.53 -0.70 3.64
N LEU A 112 4.98 0.51 3.61
CA LEU A 112 4.06 1.01 4.62
C LEU A 112 2.70 0.28 4.56
N SER A 113 2.13 0.13 3.36
CA SER A 113 0.86 -0.60 3.15
C SER A 113 0.98 -2.07 3.60
N VAL A 114 2.03 -2.78 3.22
CA VAL A 114 2.23 -4.18 3.64
C VAL A 114 2.43 -4.30 5.16
N THR A 115 3.05 -3.30 5.80
CA THR A 115 3.20 -3.25 7.27
C THR A 115 1.82 -3.19 7.94
N ILE A 116 0.92 -2.32 7.47
CA ILE A 116 -0.44 -2.18 8.02
C ILE A 116 -1.25 -3.46 7.84
N ILE A 117 -1.22 -4.02 6.62
CA ILE A 117 -1.91 -5.27 6.26
C ILE A 117 -1.42 -6.42 7.16
N THR A 118 -0.10 -6.62 7.26
CA THR A 118 0.48 -7.71 8.06
C THR A 118 0.18 -7.54 9.54
N CYS A 119 0.32 -6.33 10.09
CA CYS A 119 -0.04 -6.06 11.49
C CYS A 119 -1.52 -6.33 11.76
N SER A 120 -2.40 -6.00 10.83
CA SER A 120 -3.84 -6.27 10.95
C SER A 120 -4.13 -7.77 11.02
N LEU A 121 -3.45 -8.59 10.20
CA LEU A 121 -3.56 -10.05 10.25
C LEU A 121 -3.07 -10.63 11.58
N ILE A 122 -1.95 -10.13 12.11
CA ILE A 122 -1.44 -10.55 13.43
C ILE A 122 -2.46 -10.21 14.52
N LEU A 123 -3.01 -8.99 14.51
CA LEU A 123 -4.00 -8.56 15.50
C LEU A 123 -5.30 -9.37 15.42
N GLN A 124 -5.73 -9.77 14.22
CA GLN A 124 -6.88 -10.66 14.03
C GLN A 124 -6.62 -12.03 14.64
N ASN A 125 -5.46 -12.64 14.33
CA ASN A 125 -5.07 -13.94 14.85
C ASN A 125 -4.91 -13.97 16.38
N ASN A 126 -4.51 -12.85 16.98
CA ASN A 126 -4.43 -12.70 18.44
C ASN A 126 -5.79 -12.45 19.10
N SER A 127 -6.80 -12.04 18.34
CA SER A 127 -8.14 -11.75 18.86
C SER A 127 -9.08 -12.96 18.88
N VAL A 128 -8.66 -14.09 18.31
CA VAL A 128 -9.48 -15.30 18.17
C VAL A 128 -8.74 -16.53 18.69
N ALA A 129 -9.51 -17.49 19.23
CA ALA A 129 -8.98 -18.77 19.66
C ALA A 129 -8.41 -19.55 18.45
N GLN A 130 -7.41 -20.40 18.71
CA GLN A 130 -6.61 -21.03 17.65
C GLN A 130 -7.44 -21.92 16.71
N ASP A 131 -8.48 -22.57 17.22
CA ASP A 131 -9.45 -23.37 16.47
C ASP A 131 -10.30 -22.54 15.50
N GLN A 132 -10.51 -21.26 15.80
CA GLN A 132 -11.34 -20.35 15.00
C GLN A 132 -10.53 -19.43 14.08
N ARG A 133 -9.19 -19.50 14.11
CA ARG A 133 -8.32 -18.65 13.26
C ARG A 133 -8.59 -18.80 11.78
N ALA A 134 -8.84 -20.03 11.32
CA ALA A 134 -9.15 -20.30 9.91
C ALA A 134 -10.44 -19.61 9.48
N THR A 135 -11.52 -19.76 10.26
CA THR A 135 -12.81 -19.13 9.99
C THR A 135 -12.71 -17.60 10.04
N ALA A 136 -12.00 -17.05 11.04
CA ALA A 136 -11.83 -15.61 11.18
C ALA A 136 -11.03 -15.00 10.02
N ASN A 137 -9.91 -15.64 9.62
CA ASN A 137 -9.11 -15.19 8.48
C ASN A 137 -9.87 -15.36 7.16
N GLY A 138 -10.67 -16.42 7.02
CA GLY A 138 -11.56 -16.61 5.88
C GLY A 138 -12.54 -15.45 5.73
N LEU A 139 -13.27 -15.13 6.80
CA LEU A 139 -14.21 -14.00 6.83
C LEU A 139 -13.51 -12.67 6.52
N ALA A 140 -12.36 -12.42 7.15
CA ALA A 140 -11.60 -11.20 6.93
C ALA A 140 -11.09 -11.08 5.49
N THR A 141 -10.63 -12.18 4.90
CA THR A 141 -10.19 -12.21 3.49
C THR A 141 -11.36 -11.96 2.55
N THR A 142 -12.54 -12.53 2.81
CA THR A 142 -13.75 -12.26 2.01
C THR A 142 -14.14 -10.77 2.06
N LEU A 143 -14.18 -10.17 3.26
CA LEU A 143 -14.50 -8.75 3.42
C LEU A 143 -13.43 -7.84 2.79
N MET A 144 -12.17 -8.20 2.92
CA MET A 144 -11.05 -7.52 2.26
C MET A 144 -11.18 -7.57 0.74
N SER A 145 -11.44 -8.74 0.16
CA SER A 145 -11.62 -8.91 -1.29
C SER A 145 -12.81 -8.12 -1.81
N PHE A 146 -13.92 -8.09 -1.07
CA PHE A 146 -15.05 -7.22 -1.40
C PHE A 146 -14.65 -5.74 -1.40
N SER A 147 -13.91 -5.30 -0.37
CA SER A 147 -13.41 -3.91 -0.29
C SER A 147 -12.48 -3.56 -1.46
N LYS A 148 -11.57 -4.48 -1.82
CA LYS A 148 -10.71 -4.34 -3.00
C LYS A 148 -11.51 -4.26 -4.30
N ALA A 149 -12.59 -5.03 -4.45
CA ALA A 149 -13.42 -4.99 -5.65
C ALA A 149 -14.13 -3.65 -5.84
N VAL A 150 -14.45 -2.93 -4.76
CA VAL A 150 -15.11 -1.61 -4.82
C VAL A 150 -14.10 -0.46 -4.97
N ALA A 151 -12.82 -0.67 -4.65
CA ALA A 151 -11.80 0.38 -4.69
C ALA A 151 -11.59 1.03 -6.08
N PRO A 152 -11.55 0.29 -7.20
CA PRO A 152 -11.47 0.90 -8.54
C PRO A 152 -12.67 1.77 -8.87
N ILE A 153 -13.86 1.41 -8.38
CA ILE A 153 -15.10 2.18 -8.59
C ILE A 153 -15.00 3.51 -7.84
N GLY A 154 -14.54 3.50 -6.58
CA GLY A 154 -14.36 4.72 -5.81
C GLY A 154 -13.23 5.61 -6.33
N GLY A 155 -12.17 5.02 -6.87
CA GLY A 155 -10.99 5.73 -7.36
C GLY A 155 -11.09 6.29 -8.77
N GLY A 156 -11.88 5.68 -9.65
CA GLY A 156 -12.07 6.15 -11.03
C GLY A 156 -13.19 7.16 -11.24
N ILE A 157 -13.96 7.49 -10.19
CA ILE A 157 -15.09 8.45 -10.26
C ILE A 157 -14.63 9.91 -9.97
N VAL A 158 -13.38 10.12 -9.55
CA VAL A 158 -12.83 11.45 -9.23
C VAL A 158 -11.74 11.82 -10.22
#